data_AF-A0A9D4JAZ8-F1
#
_entry.id   AF-A0A9D4JAZ8-F1
#
_cell.length_a   1.000
_cell.length_b   1.000
_cell.length_c   1.000
_cell.angle_alpha   90.00
_cell.angle_beta   90.00
_cell.angle_gamma   90.00
#
_symmetry.space_group_name_H-M   'P 1'
#
loop_
_entity.id
_entity.type
_entity.pdbx_description
1 polymer ?
#
loop_
_entity_poly.entity_id
_entity_poly.type
_entity_poly.pdbx_seq_one_letter_code
_entity_poly.pdbx_strand_id
1 'polypeptide(L)' 'MLVKEPRGACVGPDDTVLVRRKNKTIVHLPADGNILATFHVDMVLPCSICVSKDDTRLALSKCTLSTKKLHFYMCI' A
#
# COMPACT_ATOMS: atom_id res chain seq x y z
N MET A 1 15.36 -2.37 -9.60
CA MET A 1 14.93 -3.55 -8.81
C MET A 1 13.46 -3.84 -9.11
N LEU A 2 13.01 -5.10 -9.16
CA LEU A 2 11.61 -5.45 -9.53
C LEU A 2 10.77 -5.72 -8.26
N VAL A 3 9.66 -5.00 -8.10
CA VAL A 3 8.64 -5.33 -7.09
C VAL A 3 7.94 -6.61 -7.52
N LYS A 4 8.07 -7.69 -6.73
CA LYS A 4 7.41 -8.97 -7.03
C LYS A 4 5.91 -8.90 -6.76
N GLU A 5 5.12 -9.40 -7.71
CA GLU A 5 3.65 -9.48 -7.66
C GLU A 5 2.94 -8.16 -7.25
N PRO A 6 3.18 -7.04 -7.96
CA PRO A 6 2.52 -5.78 -7.68
C PRO A 6 1.04 -5.90 -8.06
N ARG A 7 0.16 -5.32 -7.26
CA ARG A 7 -1.29 -5.43 -7.47
C ARG A 7 -2.04 -4.10 -7.34
N GLY A 8 -1.39 -3.08 -6.81
CA GLY A 8 -1.90 -1.71 -6.75
C GLY A 8 -0.79 -0.79 -6.26
N ALA A 9 -0.81 0.46 -6.72
CA ALA A 9 0.16 1.46 -6.32
C ALA A 9 -0.53 2.81 -6.15
N CYS A 10 0.03 3.66 -5.29
CA CYS A 10 -0.33 5.06 -5.18
C CYS A 10 0.93 5.89 -4.91
N VAL A 11 0.85 7.18 -5.22
CA VAL A 11 1.86 8.15 -4.82
C VAL A 11 1.85 8.22 -3.29
N GLY A 12 3.04 8.16 -2.71
CA GLY A 12 3.29 8.41 -1.29
C GLY A 12 3.94 9.79 -1.10
N PRO A 13 4.26 10.15 0.15
CA PRO A 13 4.95 11.41 0.46
C PRO A 13 6.32 11.49 -0.24
N ASP A 14 6.84 12.70 -0.41
CA ASP A 14 8.22 12.96 -0.87
C ASP A 14 8.60 12.26 -2.19
N ASP A 15 7.71 12.32 -3.19
CA ASP A 15 7.89 11.71 -4.52
C ASP A 15 8.16 10.18 -4.49
N THR A 16 7.65 9.52 -3.46
CA THR A 16 7.74 8.07 -3.33
C THR A 16 6.49 7.36 -3.85
N VAL A 17 6.59 6.04 -3.97
CA VAL A 17 5.49 5.17 -4.37
C VAL A 17 5.29 4.12 -3.31
N LEU A 18 4.03 3.93 -2.93
CA LEU A 18 3.59 2.78 -2.13
C LEU A 18 2.98 1.74 -3.06
N VAL A 19 3.55 0.53 -3.03
CA VAL A 19 3.08 -0.58 -3.86
C VAL A 19 2.58 -1.70 -2.97
N ARG A 20 1.30 -2.04 -3.12
CA ARG A 20 0.69 -3.21 -2.51
C ARG A 20 1.08 -4.47 -3.27
N ARG A 21 1.67 -5.43 -2.56
CA ARG A 21 2.00 -6.77 -3.06
C ARG A 21 0.88 -7.77 -2.74
N LYS A 22 0.87 -8.90 -3.43
CA LYS A 22 -0.10 -9.99 -3.19
C LYS A 22 -0.05 -10.55 -1.77
N ASN A 23 1.13 -10.61 -1.15
CA ASN A 23 1.40 -11.29 0.11
C ASN A 23 1.13 -10.46 1.39
N LYS A 24 0.06 -9.65 1.41
CA LYS A 24 -0.31 -8.79 2.56
C LYS A 24 0.78 -7.80 3.00
N THR A 25 1.57 -7.34 2.05
CA THR A 25 2.59 -6.32 2.34
C THR A 25 2.47 -5.14 1.41
N ILE A 26 2.94 -4.01 1.89
CA ILE A 26 3.15 -2.79 1.11
C ILE A 26 4.64 -2.51 1.13
N VAL A 27 5.19 -2.15 -0.02
CA VAL A 27 6.55 -1.66 -0.12
C VAL A 27 6.53 -0.18 -0.42
N HIS A 28 7.46 0.53 0.17
CA HIS A 28 7.71 1.94 -0.04
C HIS A 28 9.03 2.09 -0.76
N LEU A 29 9.04 2.85 -1.85
CA LEU A 29 10.21 3.03 -2.70
C LEU A 29 10.20 4.43 -3.34
N PRO A 30 11.37 5.04 -3.59
CA PRO A 30 11.48 6.23 -4.42
C PRO A 30 11.29 5.86 -5.89
N ALA A 31 11.29 6.88 -6.75
CA ALA A 31 11.27 6.71 -8.20
C ALA A 31 12.44 5.85 -8.75
N ASP A 32 13.57 5.80 -8.03
CA ASP A 32 14.74 4.98 -8.40
C ASP A 32 14.53 3.46 -8.20
N GLY A 33 13.45 3.07 -7.52
CA GLY A 33 13.01 1.69 -7.36
C GLY A 33 13.67 0.92 -6.22
N ASN A 34 14.48 1.56 -5.37
CA ASN A 34 15.04 0.91 -4.19
C ASN A 34 14.00 0.82 -3.06
N ILE A 35 13.79 -0.36 -2.47
CA ILE A 35 12.81 -0.49 -1.39
C ILE A 35 13.38 0.18 -0.12
N LEU A 36 12.72 1.24 0.34
CA LEU A 36 13.02 1.91 1.60
C LEU A 36 12.47 1.12 2.78
N ALA A 37 11.22 0.66 2.66
CA ALA A 37 10.52 -0.01 3.73
C ALA A 37 9.53 -1.06 3.22
N THR A 38 9.24 -2.05 4.08
CA THR A 38 8.19 -3.04 3.88
C THR A 38 7.28 -3.05 5.09
N PHE A 39 5.98 -2.82 4.86
CA PHE A 39 4.95 -2.86 5.89
C PHE A 39 4.10 -4.11 5.73
N HIS A 40 3.83 -4.80 6.84
CA HIS A 40 2.88 -5.90 6.89
C HIS A 40 1.52 -5.37 7.32
N VAL A 41 0.48 -5.73 6.57
CA VAL A 41 -0.90 -5.36 6.92
C VAL A 41 -1.65 -6.58 7.40
N ASP A 42 -2.32 -6.43 8.54
CA ASP A 42 -3.22 -7.47 9.06
C ASP A 42 -4.56 -7.45 8.29
N MET A 43 -4.47 -7.79 7.01
CA MET A 43 -5.58 -7.76 6.08
C MET A 43 -5.47 -8.90 5.09
N VAL A 44 -6.52 -9.71 5.01
CA VAL A 44 -6.66 -10.76 3.99
C VAL A 44 -7.20 -10.14 2.71
N LEU A 45 -6.52 -10.38 1.58
CA LEU A 45 -6.88 -9.89 0.25
C LEU A 45 -7.06 -8.35 0.15
N PRO A 46 -6.01 -7.56 0.44
CA PRO A 46 -6.04 -6.13 0.14
C PRO A 46 -6.22 -5.91 -1.37
N CYS A 47 -7.03 -4.92 -1.75
CA CYS A 47 -7.45 -4.65 -3.13
C CYS A 47 -6.97 -3.29 -3.63
N SER A 48 -7.37 -2.19 -3.01
CA SER A 48 -6.91 -0.85 -3.39
C SER A 48 -6.14 -0.21 -2.24
N ILE A 49 -5.21 0.67 -2.61
CA ILE A 49 -4.40 1.47 -1.71
C ILE A 49 -4.50 2.94 -2.15
N CYS A 50 -4.66 3.86 -1.20
CA CYS A 50 -4.52 5.28 -1.46
C CYS A 50 -3.98 6.00 -0.22
N VAL A 51 -3.31 7.13 -0.45
CA VAL A 51 -2.79 8.02 0.59
C VAL A 51 -3.67 9.27 0.64
N SER A 52 -3.87 9.82 1.83
CA SER A 52 -4.58 11.08 2.01
C SER A 52 -3.76 12.24 1.43
N LYS A 53 -4.42 13.35 1.05
CA LYS A 53 -3.74 14.50 0.43
C LYS A 53 -2.69 15.15 1.33
N ASP A 54 -2.85 15.04 2.64
CA ASP A 54 -1.94 15.54 3.66
C ASP A 54 -0.86 14.51 4.05
N ASP A 55 -0.80 13.37 3.35
CA ASP A 55 0.12 12.25 3.56
C ASP A 55 0.07 11.60 4.95
N THR A 56 -0.88 11.96 5.80
CA THR A 56 -0.96 11.45 7.19
C THR A 56 -1.65 10.09 7.30
N ARG A 57 -2.42 9.68 6.28
CA ARG A 57 -3.25 8.47 6.34
C ARG A 57 -3.09 7.62 5.10
N LEU A 58 -3.06 6.31 5.31
CA LEU A 58 -3.18 5.30 4.29
C LEU A 58 -4.54 4.62 4.40
N ALA A 59 -5.29 4.56 3.30
CA ALA A 59 -6.49 3.74 3.23
C ALA A 59 -6.24 2.48 2.39
N LEU A 60 -6.65 1.34 2.94
CA LEU A 60 -6.60 0.04 2.28
C LEU A 60 -7.98 -0.57 2.25
N SER A 61 -8.44 -0.90 1.05
CA SER A 61 -9.67 -1.68 0.91
C SER A 61 -9.37 -3.17 0.91
N LYS A 62 -10.28 -3.95 1.48
CA LYS A 62 -10.40 -5.38 1.20
C LYS A 62 -11.74 -5.66 0.54
N CYS A 63 -11.71 -6.59 -0.39
CA CYS A 63 -12.89 -7.14 -1.02
C CYS A 63 -12.80 -8.66 -1.00
N THR A 64 -13.55 -9.28 -0.09
CA THR A 64 -13.85 -10.71 -0.14
C THR A 64 -15.22 -10.93 -0.79
N LEU A 65 -15.55 -12.17 -1.17
CA LEU A 65 -16.87 -12.50 -1.71
C LEU A 65 -18.02 -12.05 -0.79
N SER A 66 -17.78 -12.00 0.52
CA SER A 66 -18.78 -11.70 1.55
C SER A 66 -18.66 -10.31 2.16
N THR A 67 -17.50 -9.64 2.09
CA THR A 67 -17.30 -8.37 2.80
C THR A 67 -16.42 -7.39 2.02
N LYS A 68 -16.87 -6.13 2.00
CA LYS A 68 -16.07 -4.97 1.56
C LYS A 68 -15.81 -4.10 2.78
N LYS A 69 -14.54 -3.86 3.11
CA LYS A 69 -14.17 -2.96 4.22
C LYS A 69 -13.05 -2.04 3.77
N LEU A 70 -13.06 -0.83 4.30
CA LEU A 70 -11.98 0.14 4.16
C LEU A 70 -11.33 0.31 5.54
N HIS A 71 -10.01 0.17 5.60
CA HIS A 71 -9.22 0.36 6.82
C HIS A 71 -8.31 1.56 6.64
N PHE A 72 -8.14 2.33 7.71
CA PHE A 72 -7.24 3.48 7.74
C PHE A 72 -6.07 3.18 8.68
N TYR A 73 -4.88 3.53 8.23
CA TYR A 73 -3.63 3.44 8.98
C TYR A 73 -3.01 4.83 9.03
N MET A 74 -2.32 5.17 10.12
CA MET A 74 -1.48 6.36 10.16
C MET A 74 -0.20 6.08 9.37
N CYS A 75 0.18 7.02 8.51
CA CYS A 75 1.53 7.05 7.96
C CYS A 75 2.47 7.49 9.09
N ILE A 76 3.61 6.82 9.22
CA ILE A 76 4.67 7.15 10.19
C ILE A 76 5.64 8.10 9.50
#